data_AF-A0AAU4YM30-F1
#
_entry.id   AF-A0AAU4YM30-F1
#
_cell.length_a   1.000
_cell.length_b   1.000
_cell.length_c   1.000
_cell.angle_alpha   90.00
_cell.angle_beta   90.00
_cell.angle_gamma   90.00
#
_symmetry.space_group_name_H-M   'P 1'
#
loop_
_entity.id
_entity.type
_entity.pdbx_description
1 polymer ?
#
loop_
_entity_poly.entity_id
_entity_poly.type
_entity_poly.pdbx_seq_one_letter_code
_entity_poly.pdbx_strand_id
1 'polypeptide(L)' 'MSDSLRWFKSSYSDDSGGSCVEVAFDQPESSHTIHLRDSKATDGPTFAVAPTAWSAFLDWAK' A
#
# COMPACT_ATOMS: atom_id res chain seq x y z
N MET A 1 16.54 -12.02 -0.94
CA MET A 1 17.05 -10.76 -0.37
C MET A 1 17.32 -9.83 -1.55
N SER A 2 16.42 -9.03 -2.07
CA SER A 2 15.38 -8.21 -1.47
C SER A 2 14.23 -8.12 -2.48
N ASP A 3 13.07 -8.67 -2.14
CA ASP A 3 11.90 -8.43 -2.99
C ASP A 3 11.58 -6.94 -2.91
N SER A 4 11.75 -6.28 -4.04
CA SER A 4 11.76 -4.83 -4.10
C SER A 4 10.31 -4.38 -4.21
N LEU A 5 9.66 -4.10 -3.08
CA LEU A 5 8.29 -3.59 -3.07
C LEU A 5 8.20 -2.36 -3.98
N ARG A 6 7.39 -2.48 -5.04
CA ARG A 6 7.16 -1.39 -5.99
C ARG A 6 6.00 -0.55 -5.50
N TRP A 7 6.31 0.63 -4.97
CA TRP A 7 5.34 1.56 -4.40
C TRP A 7 4.65 2.42 -5.47
N PHE A 8 3.34 2.59 -5.31
CA PHE A 8 2.48 3.43 -6.12
C PHE A 8 1.84 4.49 -5.23
N LYS A 9 2.16 5.76 -5.46
CA LYS A 9 1.57 6.89 -4.75
C LYS A 9 0.19 7.23 -5.31
N SER A 10 -0.77 7.49 -4.42
CA SER A 10 -2.12 7.95 -4.84
C SER A 10 -2.05 9.32 -5.53
N SER A 11 -2.86 9.52 -6.57
CA SER A 11 -3.00 10.82 -7.25
C SER A 11 -3.66 11.90 -6.39
N TYR A 12 -4.30 11.51 -5.30
CA TYR A 12 -4.87 12.41 -4.30
C TYR A 12 -3.87 12.80 -3.19
N SER A 13 -2.67 12.21 -3.20
CA SER A 13 -1.59 12.54 -2.28
C SER A 13 -0.82 13.76 -2.77
N ASP A 14 -1.10 14.92 -2.18
CA ASP A 14 -0.37 16.16 -2.43
C ASP A 14 0.38 16.67 -1.17
N ASP A 15 1.32 17.57 -1.41
CA ASP A 15 2.09 18.23 -0.34
C ASP A 15 1.26 19.35 0.34
N SER A 16 0.08 19.67 -0.21
CA SER A 16 -0.84 20.73 0.25
C SER A 16 -1.63 20.38 1.52
N GLY A 17 -1.48 19.15 2.04
CA GLY A 17 -2.18 18.69 3.24
C GLY A 17 -3.26 17.64 2.99
N GLY A 18 -3.36 17.11 1.77
CA GLY A 18 -4.23 15.98 1.44
C GLY A 18 -3.76 14.63 2.00
N SER A 19 -4.65 13.64 1.91
CA SER A 19 -4.41 12.24 2.31
C SER A 19 -3.21 11.65 1.57
N CYS A 20 -2.19 11.20 2.30
CA CYS A 20 -0.91 10.76 1.73
C CYS A 20 -0.73 9.24 1.89
N VAL A 21 -1.12 8.48 0.87
CA VAL A 21 -0.99 7.01 0.88
C VAL A 21 -0.21 6.52 -0.34
N GLU A 22 0.66 5.54 -0.10
CA GLU A 22 1.26 4.68 -1.13
C GLU A 22 0.91 3.22 -0.88
N VAL A 23 0.76 2.46 -1.97
CA VAL A 23 0.49 1.02 -1.93
C VAL A 23 1.55 0.26 -2.70
N ALA A 24 2.00 -0.88 -2.20
CA ALA A 24 2.85 -1.83 -2.93
C ALA A 24 2.25 -3.23 -2.89
N PHE A 25 2.53 -4.00 -3.92
CA PHE A 25 2.14 -5.39 -4.04
C PHE A 25 3.41 -6.23 -3.97
N ASP A 26 3.49 -7.13 -3.00
CA ASP A 26 4.59 -8.08 -2.93
C ASP A 26 4.46 -9.08 -4.09
N GLN A 27 5.54 -9.27 -4.85
CA GLN A 27 5.59 -10.14 -6.04
C GLN A 27 6.19 -11.55 -5.83
N PRO A 28 6.73 -11.98 -4.66
CA PRO A 28 7.21 -13.35 -4.55
C PRO A 28 6.03 -14.31 -4.65
N GLU A 29 6.20 -15.35 -5.47
CA GLU A 29 5.15 -16.33 -5.81
C GLU A 29 4.48 -17.00 -4.59
N SER A 30 5.09 -16.92 -3.41
CA SER A 30 4.68 -17.59 -2.18
C SER A 30 3.94 -16.70 -1.18
N SER A 31 3.96 -15.37 -1.32
CA SER A 31 3.26 -14.47 -0.38
C SER A 31 2.74 -13.24 -1.10
N HIS A 32 1.46 -13.26 -1.47
CA HIS A 32 0.78 -12.09 -2.00
C HIS A 32 0.32 -11.24 -0.81
N THR A 33 0.93 -10.09 -0.61
CA THR A 33 0.55 -9.14 0.45
C THR A 33 0.44 -7.74 -0.12
N ILE A 34 -0.58 -7.01 0.33
CA ILE A 34 -0.78 -5.60 -0.01
C ILE A 34 -0.16 -4.78 1.11
N HIS A 35 0.84 -3.97 0.76
CA HIS A 35 1.50 -3.07 1.70
C HIS A 35 0.99 -1.66 1.52
N LEU A 36 0.69 -0.99 2.61
CA LEU A 36 0.28 0.40 2.67
C LEU A 36 1.25 1.17 3.55
N ARG A 37 1.58 2.40 3.15
CA ARG A 37 2.33 3.32 4.00
C ARG A 37 1.92 4.76 3.76
N ASP A 38 2.28 5.60 4.71
CA ASP A 38 2.17 7.04 4.56
C ASP A 38 3.26 7.56 3.60
N SER A 39 2.87 8.27 2.55
CA SER A 39 3.82 8.84 1.59
C SER A 39 4.78 9.86 2.23
N LYS A 40 4.39 10.49 3.35
CA LYS A 40 5.19 11.49 4.07
C LYS A 40 6.11 10.87 5.12
N ALA A 41 5.92 9.59 5.46
CA ALA A 41 6.73 8.86 6.42
C ALA A 41 7.21 7.53 5.81
N THR A 42 8.01 7.62 4.74
CA THR A 42 8.49 6.45 3.98
C THR A 42 9.36 5.49 4.79
N ASP A 43 10.01 6.00 5.85
CA ASP A 43 10.83 5.23 6.79
C ASP A 43 10.01 4.69 7.99
N GLY A 44 8.71 4.99 8.03
CA GLY A 44 7.79 4.54 9.05
C GLY A 44 7.31 3.09 8.86
N PRO A 45 6.46 2.60 9.76
CA PRO A 45 5.90 1.25 9.66
C PRO A 45 5.00 1.11 8.42
N THR A 46 5.04 -0.07 7.80
CA THR A 46 4.11 -0.44 6.72
C THR A 46 2.99 -1.29 7.26
N PHE A 47 1.76 -1.04 6.81
CA PHE A 47 0.60 -1.86 7.12
C PHE A 47 0.43 -2.91 6.01
N ALA A 48 0.37 -4.18 6.40
CA ALA A 48 0.37 -5.30 5.47
C ALA A 48 -0.96 -6.07 5.61
N VAL A 49 -1.68 -6.27 4.50
CA VAL A 49 -2.96 -6.97 4.49
C VAL A 49 -3.00 -8.06 3.42
N ALA A 50 -3.75 -9.12 3.73
CA ALA A 50 -4.01 -10.18 2.77
C ALA A 50 -4.85 -9.64 1.59
N PRO A 51 -4.58 -10.07 0.34
CA PRO A 51 -5.31 -9.64 -0.85
C PRO A 51 -6.82 -9.86 -0.74
N THR A 52 -7.25 -10.95 -0.11
CA THR A 52 -8.68 -11.27 0.08
C THR A 52 -9.36 -10.26 1.00
N ALA A 53 -8.70 -9.84 2.08
CA ALA A 53 -9.20 -8.80 2.97
C ALA A 53 -9.23 -7.43 2.28
N TRP A 54 -8.20 -7.13 1.48
CA TRP A 54 -8.15 -5.89 0.69
C TRP A 54 -9.27 -5.81 -0.34
N SER A 55 -9.52 -6.88 -1.10
CA SER A 55 -10.64 -6.97 -2.05
C SER A 55 -11.99 -6.79 -1.36
N ALA A 56 -12.22 -7.47 -0.23
CA ALA A 56 -13.47 -7.34 0.52
C ALA A 56 -13.67 -5.90 1.02
N PHE A 57 -12.61 -5.23 1.47
CA PHE A 57 -12.66 -3.83 1.89
C PHE A 57 -13.05 -2.91 0.73
N LEU A 58 -12.44 -3.08 -0.45
CA LEU A 58 -12.75 -2.26 -1.62
C LEU A 58 -14.17 -2.47 -2.15
N ASP A 59 -14.74 -3.68 -2.01
CA ASP A 59 -16.13 -3.93 -2.38
C ASP A 59 -17.13 -3.24 -1.44
N TRP A 60 -16.80 -3.13 -0.16
CA TRP A 60 -17.61 -2.36 0.80
C TRP A 60 -17.46 -0.84 0.61
N ALA A 61 -16.25 -0.36 0.32
CA ALA A 61 -15.91 1.06 0.25
C ALA A 61 -16.37 1.76 -1.06
N LYS A 62 -17.27 1.14 -1.83
CA LYS A 62 -17.88 1.70 -3.05
C LYS A 62 -18.93 2.77 -2.74
#